data_AF-A0A3L7LSS2-F1
#
_entry.id   AF-A0A3L7LSS2-F1
#
_cell.length_a   1.000
_cell.length_b   1.000
_cell.length_c   1.000
_cell.angle_alpha   90.00
_cell.angle_beta   90.00
_cell.angle_gamma   90.00
#
_symmetry.space_group_name_H-M   'P 1'
#
loop_
_entity.id
_entity.type
_entity.pdbx_description
1 polymer ?
#
loop_
_entity_poly.entity_id
_entity_poly.type
_entity_poly.pdbx_seq_one_letter_code
_entity_poly.pdbx_strand_id
1 'polypeptide(L)' 'MVNRIIDYQLNEVNDGRWLTEIKGRLMVRDLFRIPIGRVKVCGGEIPFECGLQDICIIAQVILSYV' A
#
# COMPACT_ATOMS: atom_id res chain seq x y z
N MET A 1 -7.25 -16.97 -11.62
CA MET A 1 -7.66 -16.57 -10.26
C MET A 1 -6.44 -15.90 -9.67
N VAL A 2 -6.46 -14.60 -9.39
CA VAL A 2 -5.21 -13.90 -8.99
C VAL A 2 -4.95 -14.17 -7.51
N ASN A 3 -3.79 -14.76 -7.22
CA ASN A 3 -3.36 -15.07 -5.85
C ASN A 3 -2.22 -14.14 -5.43
N ARG A 4 -2.22 -13.72 -4.16
CA ARG A 4 -1.25 -12.79 -3.58
C ARG A 4 -0.70 -13.33 -2.27
N ILE A 5 0.61 -13.24 -2.10
CA ILE A 5 1.28 -13.53 -0.83
C ILE A 5 1.58 -12.21 -0.14
N ILE A 6 1.23 -12.15 1.14
CA ILE A 6 1.27 -10.95 1.97
C ILE A 6 2.17 -11.24 3.17
N ASP A 7 3.14 -10.36 3.43
CA ASP A 7 4.02 -10.44 4.60
C ASP A 7 3.67 -9.32 5.60
N TYR A 8 3.37 -9.71 6.84
CA TYR A 8 2.93 -8.82 7.91
C TYR A 8 4.10 -8.14 8.65
N GLN A 9 5.34 -8.29 8.19
CA GLN A 9 6.46 -7.56 8.78
C GLN A 9 6.37 -6.06 8.50
N LEU A 10 6.13 -5.28 9.55
CA LEU A 10 6.20 -3.81 9.62
C LEU A 10 7.66 -3.31 9.52
N ASN A 11 8.41 -3.81 8.53
CA ASN A 11 9.61 -3.12 8.12
C ASN A 11 9.17 -1.85 7.37
N GLU A 12 9.97 -0.80 7.51
CA GLU A 12 9.77 0.54 6.96
C GLU A 12 8.99 0.54 5.62
N VAL A 13 7.97 1.40 5.52
CA VAL A 13 7.16 1.52 4.30
C VAL A 13 8.05 2.04 3.18
N ASN A 14 8.28 1.18 2.19
CA ASN A 14 9.04 1.44 0.98
C ASN A 14 8.13 1.41 -0.25
N ASP A 15 8.67 1.85 -1.38
CA ASP A 15 7.97 1.79 -2.66
C ASP A 15 7.57 0.36 -3.01
N GLY A 16 6.33 0.16 -3.48
CA GLY A 16 5.85 -1.16 -3.89
C GLY A 16 4.35 -1.36 -3.70
N ARG A 17 3.89 -2.61 -3.76
CA ARG A 17 2.50 -2.96 -3.50
C ARG A 17 2.26 -3.28 -2.05
N TRP A 18 1.19 -2.70 -1.52
CA TRP A 18 0.80 -2.85 -0.12
C TRP A 18 -0.68 -3.16 -0.02
N LEU A 19 -1.03 -4.02 0.93
CA LEU A 19 -2.40 -4.13 1.41
C LEU A 19 -2.66 -2.93 2.34
N THR A 20 -3.67 -2.15 2.00
CA THR A 20 -4.06 -0.93 2.72
C THR A 20 -5.53 -1.00 3.10
N GLU A 21 -5.91 -0.31 4.17
CA GLU A 21 -7.31 -0.06 4.50
C GLU A 21 -7.62 1.43 4.29
N ILE A 22 -8.60 1.71 3.43
CA ILE A 22 -9.06 3.07 3.15
C ILE A 22 -10.58 3.08 3.30
N LYS A 23 -11.08 3.85 4.29
CA LYS A 23 -12.53 3.98 4.59
C LYS A 23 -13.23 2.62 4.82
N GLY A 24 -12.62 1.75 5.62
CA GLY A 24 -13.18 0.42 5.94
C GLY A 24 -13.06 -0.61 4.83
N ARG A 25 -12.28 -0.33 3.78
CA ARG A 25 -12.09 -1.25 2.65
C ARG A 25 -10.63 -1.64 2.50
N LEU A 26 -10.38 -2.95 2.53
CA LEU A 26 -9.08 -3.54 2.22
C LEU A 26 -8.84 -3.52 0.71
N MET A 27 -7.77 -2.86 0.29
CA MET A 27 -7.40 -2.74 -1.12
C MET A 27 -5.88 -2.82 -1.26
N VAL A 28 -5.41 -3.45 -2.34
CA VAL A 28 -3.99 -3.39 -2.70
C VAL A 28 -3.74 -2.12 -3.49
N ARG A 29 -2.73 -1.37 -3.09
CA ARG A 29 -2.31 -0.10 -3.69
C ARG A 29 -0.82 -0.14 -3.99
N ASP A 30 -0.42 0.61 -5.00
CA ASP A 30 0.99 0.91 -5.22
C ASP A 30 1.32 2.18 -4.41
N LEU A 31 2.29 2.08 -3.50
CA LEU A 31 2.75 3.19 -2.66
C LEU A 31 4.11 3.67 -3.15
N PHE A 32 4.30 4.98 -3.20
CA PHE A 32 5.57 5.63 -3.50
C PHE A 32 5.89 6.66 -2.42
N ARG A 33 7.04 6.53 -1.76
CA ARG A 33 7.47 7.39 -0.66
C ARG A 33 7.78 8.78 -1.18
N ILE A 34 7.26 9.75 -0.44
CA ILE A 34 7.59 11.16 -0.61
C ILE A 34 8.34 11.56 0.67
N PRO A 35 9.41 12.38 0.58
CA PRO A 35 10.09 12.90 1.75
C PRO A 35 9.13 13.54 2.76
N ILE A 36 9.58 13.70 4.00
CA ILE A 36 8.79 14.35 5.07
C ILE A 36 7.56 13.49 5.45
N GLY A 37 7.72 12.16 5.44
CA GLY A 37 6.70 11.25 5.95
C GLY A 37 5.45 11.10 5.07
N ARG A 38 5.50 11.52 3.81
CA ARG A 38 4.37 11.44 2.88
C ARG A 38 4.44 10.19 1.98
N VAL A 39 3.34 9.90 1.31
CA VAL A 39 3.24 8.81 0.36
C VAL A 39 2.23 9.15 -0.74
N LYS A 40 2.56 8.79 -1.98
CA LYS A 40 1.62 8.76 -3.11
C LYS A 40 0.98 7.38 -3.18
N VAL A 41 -0.34 7.35 -3.26
CA VAL A 41 -1.16 6.13 -3.32
C VAL A 41 -1.76 5.99 -4.71
N CYS A 42 -1.45 4.87 -5.37
CA CYS A 42 -1.83 4.55 -6.74
C CYS A 42 -2.59 3.21 -6.80
N GLY A 43 -3.12 2.86 -7.98
CA GLY A 43 -3.85 1.60 -8.22
C GLY A 43 -5.37 1.70 -7.96
N GLY A 44 -5.90 2.91 -7.75
CA GLY A 44 -7.32 3.24 -7.83
C GLY A 44 -7.62 4.07 -9.07
N GLU A 45 -8.87 4.50 -9.24
CA GLU A 45 -9.27 5.38 -10.35
C GLU A 45 -8.51 6.71 -10.33
N ILE A 46 -8.29 7.26 -9.13
CA ILE A 46 -7.63 8.55 -8.92
C ILE A 46 -6.50 8.36 -7.90
N PRO A 47 -5.23 8.58 -8.30
CA PRO A 47 -4.11 8.64 -7.38
C PRO A 47 -4.20 9.85 -6.44
N PHE A 48 -3.70 9.71 -5.22
CA PHE A 48 -3.67 10.80 -4.25
C PHE A 48 -2.40 10.77 -3.39
N GLU A 49 -2.13 11.85 -2.66
CA GLU A 49 -1.05 11.94 -1.70
C GLU A 49 -1.59 12.19 -0.29
N CYS A 50 -0.96 11.59 0.71
CA CYS A 50 -1.28 11.80 2.12
C CYS A 50 -0.05 11.60 2.99
N GLY A 51 -0.16 11.89 4.29
CA GLY A 51 0.83 11.44 5.27
C GLY A 51 0.79 9.92 5.41
N LEU A 52 1.92 9.29 5.74
CA LEU A 52 1.96 7.87 6.09
C LEU A 52 1.01 7.54 7.24
N GLN A 53 0.87 8.47 8.19
CA GLN A 53 -0.03 8.33 9.35
C GLN A 53 -1.52 8.44 8.99
N ASP A 54 -1.85 8.95 7.80
CA ASP A 54 -3.23 9.15 7.36
C ASP A 54 -3.79 7.93 6.60
N ILE A 55 -2.96 6.90 6.40
CA ILE A 55 -3.32 5.66 5.71
C ILE A 55 -2.98 4.44 6.56
N CYS A 56 -3.93 3.51 6.67
CA CYS A 56 -3.70 2.24 7.33
C CYS A 56 -2.98 1.30 6.34
N ILE A 57 -1.69 1.05 6.60
CA ILE A 57 -0.86 0.11 5.84
C ILE A 57 -0.73 -1.16 6.66
N ILE A 58 -1.17 -2.28 6.09
CA ILE A 58 -1.31 -3.54 6.82
C ILE A 58 -0.11 -4.44 6.56
N ALA A 59 0.26 -4.60 5.29
CA ALA A 59 1.28 -5.56 4.91
C ALA A 59 1.79 -5.37 3.48
N GLN A 60 3.02 -5.80 3.22
CA GLN A 60 3.60 -5.73 1.88
C GLN A 60 3.16 -6.92 1.04
N VAL A 61 2.87 -6.66 -0.25
CA VAL A 61 2.57 -7.72 -1.22
C VAL A 61 3.87 -8.09 -1.94
N ILE A 62 4.44 -9.24 -1.59
CA ILE A 62 5.75 -9.70 -2.10
C ILE A 62 5.64 -10.59 -3.35
N LEU A 63 4.48 -11.19 -3.59
CA LEU A 63 4.25 -12.03 -4.76
C LEU A 63 2.84 -11.84 -5.30
N SER A 64 2.72 -11.73 -6.62
CA SER A 64 1.45 -11.78 -7.34
C SER A 64 1.62 -12.72 -8.54
N TYR A 65 0.76 -13.73 -8.65
CA TYR A 65 0.76 -14.69 -9.75
C TYR A 65 -0.66 -14.91 -10.28
N VAL A 66 -0.75 -15.40 -11.51
CA VAL A 66 -1.98 -15.54 -12.31
C VAL A 66 -2.45 -16.99 -12.34
#